data_AF-T1A0K2-F1
#
_entry.id   AF-T1A0K2-F1
#
_cell.length_a   1.000
_cell.length_b   1.000
_cell.length_c   1.000
_cell.angle_alpha   90.00
_cell.angle_beta   90.00
_cell.angle_gamma   90.00
#
_symmetry.space_group_name_H-M   'P 1'
#
loop_
_entity.id
_entity.type
_entity.pdbx_description
1 polymer ?
#
loop_
_entity_poly.entity_id
_entity_poly.type
_entity_poly.pdbx_seq_one_letter_code
_entity_poly.pdbx_strand_id
1 'polypeptide(L)'
;MWGEGTGKNPTDRAKLGWKWSILTDRVGIPIGWAIDGANRNDVKMFAPTLDAAGEAGLLADIETLHLDRGYDSDGIRQSCKDHELDDVVIARKAKRRKKKAPALAAKSHTLGLRWPVERTNSWLSNFGQLRRNTDRKNIHRLAQLALAVTVLLTAKLIDHRNRWSPSVPPIR
;
A
#
# COMPACT_ATOMS: atom_id res chain seq x y z
N MET A 1 -3.88 1.27 -28.45
CA MET A 1 -2.43 1.30 -28.19
C MET A 1 -2.23 1.71 -26.74
N TRP A 2 -1.80 0.78 -25.89
CA TRP A 2 -1.57 1.04 -24.47
C TRP A 2 -0.21 1.73 -24.29
N GLY A 3 -0.10 2.58 -23.27
CA GLY A 3 1.06 3.44 -23.08
C GLY A 3 2.24 2.77 -22.36
N GLU A 4 3.28 3.57 -22.14
CA GLU A 4 4.44 3.25 -21.30
C GLU A 4 4.02 2.64 -19.95
N GLY A 5 4.83 1.78 -19.31
CA GLY A 5 4.53 1.27 -17.96
C GLY A 5 3.24 0.43 -17.84
N THR A 6 2.73 -0.09 -18.96
CA THR A 6 1.67 -1.12 -18.97
C THR A 6 2.27 -2.47 -19.33
N GLY A 7 1.68 -3.54 -18.79
CA GLY A 7 2.17 -4.90 -18.96
C GLY A 7 1.03 -5.90 -19.07
N LYS A 8 1.30 -7.02 -19.75
CA LYS A 8 0.33 -8.12 -19.92
C LYS A 8 0.03 -8.73 -18.56
N ASN A 9 -1.21 -8.61 -18.09
CA ASN A 9 -1.61 -9.19 -16.83
C ASN A 9 -1.63 -10.73 -16.93
N PRO A 10 -0.79 -11.46 -16.17
CA PRO A 10 -0.75 -12.93 -16.22
C PRO A 10 -2.06 -13.59 -15.78
N THR A 11 -2.88 -12.90 -14.97
CA THR A 11 -4.14 -13.44 -14.43
C THR A 11 -5.39 -13.00 -15.20
N ASP A 12 -5.30 -11.98 -16.06
CA ASP A 12 -6.44 -11.48 -16.86
C ASP A 12 -6.17 -11.60 -18.36
N ARG A 13 -5.95 -12.83 -18.83
CA ARG A 13 -5.84 -13.17 -20.26
C ARG A 13 -4.86 -12.28 -21.05
N ALA A 14 -3.75 -11.87 -20.40
CA ALA A 14 -2.76 -10.96 -20.97
C ALA A 14 -3.32 -9.57 -21.39
N LYS A 15 -4.46 -9.14 -20.84
CA LYS A 15 -4.91 -7.75 -20.98
C LYS A 15 -3.83 -6.82 -20.45
N LEU A 16 -3.61 -5.73 -21.17
CA LEU A 16 -2.64 -4.73 -20.77
C LEU A 16 -3.21 -3.96 -19.58
N GLY A 17 -2.42 -3.89 -18.53
CA GLY A 17 -2.79 -3.23 -17.29
C GLY A 17 -1.58 -2.64 -16.59
N TRP A 18 -1.87 -1.95 -15.50
CA TRP A 18 -0.91 -1.33 -14.62
C TRP A 18 -1.34 -1.62 -13.18
N LYS A 19 -0.45 -1.36 -12.25
CA LYS A 19 -0.72 -1.48 -10.82
C LYS A 19 0.12 -0.48 -10.05
N TRP A 20 -0.22 -0.34 -8.78
CA TRP A 20 0.52 0.48 -7.84
C TRP A 20 0.83 -0.32 -6.59
N SER A 21 1.90 0.08 -5.91
CA SER A 21 2.27 -0.33 -4.56
C SER A 21 2.18 0.91 -3.68
N ILE A 22 1.68 0.74 -2.45
CA ILE A 22 1.44 1.85 -1.54
C ILE A 22 1.85 1.47 -0.11
N LEU A 23 2.55 2.39 0.54
CA LEU A 23 2.88 2.38 1.94
C LEU A 23 1.96 3.36 2.67
N THR A 24 1.36 2.92 3.77
CA THR A 24 0.43 3.75 4.55
C THR A 24 0.78 3.73 6.03
N ASP A 25 0.43 4.80 6.73
CA ASP A 25 0.44 4.82 8.19
C ASP A 25 -0.66 3.94 8.83
N ARG A 26 -0.73 3.94 10.16
CA ARG A 26 -1.69 3.16 10.96
C ARG A 26 -3.16 3.53 10.70
N VAL A 27 -3.46 4.73 10.20
CA VAL A 27 -4.84 5.16 9.90
C VAL A 27 -5.17 5.08 8.40
N GLY A 28 -4.22 4.68 7.56
CA GLY A 28 -4.37 4.57 6.11
C GLY A 28 -4.09 5.88 5.36
N ILE A 29 -3.19 6.72 5.87
CA ILE A 29 -2.61 7.85 5.13
C ILE A 29 -1.48 7.30 4.25
N PRO A 30 -1.54 7.47 2.92
CA PRO A 30 -0.42 7.16 2.03
C PRO A 30 0.81 8.01 2.36
N ILE A 31 1.96 7.36 2.55
CA ILE A 31 3.25 8.02 2.82
C ILE A 31 4.32 7.68 1.77
N GLY A 32 4.07 6.71 0.89
CA GLY A 32 4.91 6.38 -0.25
C GLY A 32 4.17 5.50 -1.25
N TRP A 33 4.45 5.65 -2.55
CA TRP A 33 3.81 4.84 -3.60
C TRP A 33 4.68 4.72 -4.84
N ALA A 34 4.53 3.60 -5.54
CA ALA A 34 5.19 3.31 -6.81
C ALA A 34 4.19 2.71 -7.81
N ILE A 35 4.45 2.87 -9.11
CA ILE A 35 3.62 2.33 -10.19
C ILE A 35 4.44 1.43 -11.11
N ASP A 36 3.83 0.39 -11.66
CA ASP A 36 4.46 -0.46 -12.68
C ASP A 36 3.39 -1.16 -13.54
N GLY A 37 3.83 -1.87 -14.58
CA GLY A 37 2.97 -2.71 -15.41
C GLY A 37 2.39 -3.88 -14.62
N ALA A 38 1.20 -4.35 -15.01
CA ALA A 38 0.51 -5.45 -14.34
C ALA A 38 1.28 -6.79 -14.37
N ASN A 39 2.27 -6.93 -15.27
CA ASN A 39 3.14 -8.11 -15.38
C ASN A 39 4.29 -8.12 -14.36
N ARG A 40 4.60 -6.98 -13.71
CA ARG A 40 5.69 -6.92 -12.75
C ARG A 40 5.37 -7.81 -11.54
N ASN A 41 6.38 -8.32 -10.83
CA ASN A 41 6.15 -8.93 -9.52
C ASN A 41 6.06 -7.83 -8.45
N ASP A 42 5.09 -7.89 -7.54
CA ASP A 42 4.90 -6.92 -6.44
C ASP A 42 6.14 -6.76 -5.57
N VAL A 43 6.90 -7.84 -5.34
CA VAL A 43 8.16 -7.82 -4.59
C VAL A 43 9.15 -6.81 -5.18
N LYS A 44 9.15 -6.61 -6.50
CA LYS A 44 10.03 -5.66 -7.18
C LYS A 44 9.58 -4.20 -7.03
N MET A 45 8.34 -3.96 -6.62
CA MET A 45 7.81 -2.64 -6.35
C MET A 45 8.02 -2.22 -4.89
N PHE A 46 8.48 -3.13 -4.03
CA PHE A 46 8.71 -2.88 -2.61
C PHE A 46 9.74 -1.77 -2.37
N ALA A 47 10.98 -1.96 -2.84
CA ALA A 47 12.05 -0.96 -2.69
C ALA A 47 11.65 0.40 -3.28
N PRO A 48 11.15 0.51 -4.53
CA PRO A 48 10.65 1.79 -5.06
C PRO A 48 9.57 2.47 -4.22
N THR A 49 8.76 1.70 -3.47
CA THR A 49 7.74 2.27 -2.58
C THR A 49 8.36 2.86 -1.31
N LEU A 50 9.39 2.21 -0.78
CA LEU A 50 10.16 2.72 0.37
C LEU A 50 11.02 3.92 -0.05
N ASP A 51 11.68 3.85 -1.21
CA ASP A 51 12.45 4.95 -1.79
C ASP A 51 11.59 6.23 -1.86
N ALA A 52 10.35 6.12 -2.37
CA ALA A 52 9.43 7.25 -2.44
C ALA A 52 9.07 7.85 -1.06
N ALA A 53 8.97 7.02 -0.02
CA ALA A 53 8.78 7.51 1.35
C ALA A 53 10.08 8.13 1.91
N GLY A 54 11.24 7.62 1.52
CA GLY A 54 12.55 8.14 1.88
C GLY A 54 12.82 9.52 1.28
N GLU A 55 12.49 9.70 -0.01
CA GLU A 55 12.54 10.99 -0.70
C GLU A 55 11.65 12.05 -0.04
N ALA A 56 10.52 11.63 0.55
CA ALA A 56 9.63 12.49 1.32
C ALA A 56 10.13 12.74 2.77
N GLY A 57 11.20 12.08 3.21
CA GLY A 57 11.74 12.17 4.57
C GLY A 57 10.91 11.45 5.63
N LEU A 58 10.02 10.53 5.22
CA LEU A 58 9.04 9.90 6.11
C LEU A 58 9.47 8.53 6.66
N LEU A 59 10.60 7.97 6.19
CA LEU A 59 11.08 6.68 6.68
C LEU A 59 11.51 6.73 8.15
N ALA A 60 12.09 7.84 8.59
CA ALA A 60 12.57 8.02 9.97
C ALA A 60 11.43 7.96 11.02
N ASP A 61 10.19 8.24 10.60
CA ASP A 61 9.00 8.19 11.46
C ASP A 61 8.39 6.77 11.54
N ILE A 62 8.93 5.80 10.79
CA ILE A 62 8.42 4.43 10.77
C ILE A 62 9.07 3.63 11.90
N GLU A 63 8.34 3.48 13.01
CA GLU A 63 8.76 2.61 14.12
C GLU A 63 8.72 1.12 13.74
N THR A 64 7.57 0.67 13.20
CA THR A 64 7.34 -0.75 12.86
C THR A 64 6.71 -0.86 11.47
N LEU A 65 7.35 -1.61 10.58
CA LEU A 65 6.81 -1.90 9.26
C LEU A 65 6.00 -3.20 9.24
N HIS A 66 4.71 -3.10 8.90
CA HIS A 66 3.83 -4.26 8.76
C HIS A 66 3.72 -4.70 7.30
N LEU A 67 4.03 -5.96 7.01
CA LEU A 67 4.01 -6.50 5.65
C LEU A 67 3.01 -7.64 5.44
N ASP A 68 2.55 -7.74 4.19
CA ASP A 68 1.79 -8.91 3.78
C ASP A 68 2.67 -10.17 3.75
N ARG A 69 2.03 -11.34 3.86
CA ARG A 69 2.67 -12.65 3.83
C ARG A 69 3.44 -12.87 2.53
N GLY A 70 2.98 -12.28 1.41
CA GLY A 70 3.68 -12.36 0.13
C GLY A 70 5.10 -11.79 0.13
N TYR A 71 5.43 -10.96 1.12
CA TYR A 71 6.73 -10.31 1.28
C TYR A 71 7.71 -11.07 2.19
N ASP A 72 7.35 -12.26 2.68
CA ASP A 72 8.25 -13.08 3.51
C ASP A 72 9.39 -13.70 2.68
N SER A 73 10.44 -12.92 2.43
CA SER A 73 11.65 -13.33 1.70
C SER A 73 12.88 -12.61 2.23
N ASP A 74 14.06 -13.22 2.07
CA ASP A 74 15.32 -12.64 2.55
C ASP A 74 15.66 -11.33 1.83
N GLY A 75 15.33 -11.21 0.53
CA GLY A 75 15.53 -9.98 -0.22
C GLY A 75 14.71 -8.80 0.30
N ILE A 76 13.47 -9.05 0.76
CA ILE A 76 12.65 -8.00 1.40
C ILE A 76 13.26 -7.60 2.75
N ARG A 77 13.70 -8.57 3.55
CA ARG A 77 14.34 -8.30 4.84
C ARG A 77 15.61 -7.48 4.67
N GLN A 78 16.40 -7.78 3.64
CA GLN A 78 17.59 -7.00 3.31
C GLN A 78 17.21 -5.58 2.86
N SER A 79 16.22 -5.45 1.97
CA SER A 79 15.73 -4.13 1.55
C SER A 79 15.24 -3.28 2.72
N CYS A 80 14.59 -3.86 3.74
CA CYS A 80 14.22 -3.12 4.95
C CYS A 80 15.45 -2.61 5.71
N LYS A 81 16.48 -3.45 5.88
CA LYS A 81 17.73 -3.04 6.55
C LYS A 81 18.46 -1.95 5.78
N ASP A 82 18.48 -2.04 4.46
CA ASP A 82 19.11 -1.03 3.60
C ASP A 82 18.39 0.34 3.72
N HIS A 83 17.14 0.34 4.20
CA HIS A 83 16.32 1.54 4.47
C HIS A 83 16.24 1.87 5.97
N GLU A 84 17.09 1.27 6.82
CA GLU A 84 17.14 1.50 8.26
C GLU A 84 15.81 1.15 9.00
N LEU A 85 15.05 0.19 8.45
CA LEU A 85 13.81 -0.31 9.04
C LEU A 85 14.07 -1.61 9.80
N ASP A 86 14.38 -1.48 11.08
CA ASP A 86 14.82 -2.59 11.94
C ASP A 86 13.66 -3.46 12.47
N ASP A 87 12.49 -2.88 12.75
CA ASP A 87 11.32 -3.61 13.24
C ASP A 87 10.32 -3.91 12.11
N VAL A 88 10.34 -5.16 11.64
CA VAL A 88 9.52 -5.62 10.53
C VAL A 88 8.65 -6.81 10.94
N VAL A 89 7.33 -6.60 10.90
CA VAL A 89 6.32 -7.60 11.23
C VAL A 89 5.68 -8.14 9.94
N ILE A 90 6.11 -9.33 9.53
CA ILE A 90 5.53 -10.05 8.38
C ILE A 90 4.56 -11.12 8.88
N ALA A 91 3.31 -11.14 8.39
CA ALA A 91 2.40 -12.19 8.89
C ALA A 91 2.77 -13.57 8.35
N ARG A 92 2.69 -14.54 9.27
CA ARG A 92 3.21 -15.90 9.08
C ARG A 92 2.30 -16.75 8.19
N LYS A 93 2.90 -17.68 7.44
CA LYS A 93 2.19 -18.83 6.87
C LYS A 93 1.55 -19.63 8.02
N ALA A 94 0.23 -19.84 7.99
CA ALA A 94 -0.37 -20.88 8.80
C ALA A 94 0.27 -22.21 8.38
N LYS A 95 1.11 -22.80 9.23
CA LYS A 95 1.58 -24.17 9.02
C LYS A 95 0.32 -25.04 8.97
N ARG A 96 0.17 -25.87 7.92
CA ARG A 96 -0.81 -26.96 7.88
C ARG A 96 -0.71 -27.69 9.23
N ARG A 97 -1.70 -27.52 10.10
CA ARG A 97 -1.73 -28.13 11.45
C ARG A 97 -1.56 -29.64 11.27
N LYS A 98 -0.39 -30.19 11.63
CA LYS A 98 -0.33 -31.60 12.05
C LYS A 98 -1.17 -31.65 13.33
N LYS A 99 -2.29 -32.38 13.29
CA LYS A 99 -3.10 -32.69 14.48
C LYS A 99 -2.18 -33.22 15.58
N LYS A 100 -2.04 -32.49 16.69
CA LYS A 100 -1.90 -33.01 18.06
C LYS A 100 -1.76 -31.85 19.04
N ALA A 101 -2.81 -31.69 19.86
CA ALA A 101 -2.89 -31.17 21.24
C ALA A 101 -4.17 -30.34 21.42
N PRO A 102 -4.88 -30.45 22.57
CA PRO A 102 -6.14 -29.76 22.81
C PRO A 102 -5.86 -28.25 22.88
N ALA A 103 -6.54 -27.48 22.05
CA ALA A 103 -6.39 -26.04 21.99
C ALA A 103 -7.04 -25.41 23.23
N LEU A 104 -6.26 -25.14 24.27
CA LEU A 104 -6.49 -23.93 25.07
C LEU A 104 -6.59 -22.78 24.08
N ALA A 105 -7.58 -21.92 24.25
CA ALA A 105 -7.95 -20.82 23.36
C ALA A 105 -6.74 -19.95 22.98
N ALA A 106 -5.99 -20.40 21.97
CA ALA A 106 -5.00 -19.60 21.29
C ALA A 106 -5.81 -18.54 20.54
N LYS A 107 -5.92 -17.36 21.18
CA LYS A 107 -6.48 -16.15 20.61
C LYS A 107 -6.02 -16.09 19.17
N SER A 108 -6.98 -16.29 18.26
CA SER A 108 -6.77 -16.30 16.82
C SER A 108 -5.86 -15.14 16.49
N HIS A 109 -4.72 -15.43 15.85
CA HIS A 109 -3.78 -14.42 15.41
C HIS A 109 -4.57 -13.36 14.65
N THR A 110 -4.75 -12.22 15.32
CA THR A 110 -5.42 -11.03 14.80
C THR A 110 -4.78 -10.74 13.46
N LEU A 111 -5.58 -10.71 12.40
CA LEU A 111 -5.21 -10.08 11.15
C LEU A 111 -4.47 -8.79 11.53
N GLY A 112 -3.17 -8.69 11.22
CA GLY A 112 -2.35 -7.56 11.67
C GLY A 112 -2.91 -6.21 11.21
N LEU A 113 -2.16 -5.12 11.39
CA LEU A 113 -2.53 -3.76 10.92
C LEU A 113 -2.54 -3.62 9.38
N ARG A 114 -3.13 -4.59 8.66
CA ARG A 114 -3.24 -4.69 7.20
C ARG A 114 -4.49 -4.04 6.65
N TRP A 115 -5.56 -4.03 7.43
CA TRP A 115 -6.81 -3.43 6.99
C TRP A 115 -6.66 -1.95 6.58
N PRO A 116 -5.78 -1.11 7.16
CA PRO A 116 -5.63 0.28 6.73
C PRO A 116 -5.14 0.41 5.28
N VAL A 117 -4.12 -0.37 4.90
CA VAL A 117 -3.60 -0.37 3.53
C VAL A 117 -4.60 -0.98 2.55
N GLU A 118 -5.31 -2.04 2.94
CA GLU A 118 -6.36 -2.68 2.12
C GLU A 118 -7.54 -1.74 1.87
N ARG A 119 -7.97 -0.99 2.89
CA ARG A 119 -9.03 0.03 2.75
C ARG A 119 -8.58 1.15 1.81
N THR A 120 -7.36 1.64 2.00
CA THR A 120 -6.79 2.71 1.17
C THR A 120 -6.72 2.27 -0.29
N ASN A 121 -6.26 1.05 -0.56
CA ASN A 121 -6.28 0.47 -1.90
C ASN A 121 -7.69 0.32 -2.48
N SER A 122 -8.67 -0.02 -1.65
CA SER A 122 -10.08 -0.11 -2.07
C SER A 122 -10.63 1.27 -2.48
N TRP A 123 -10.30 2.33 -1.74
CA TRP A 123 -10.65 3.70 -2.13
C TRP A 123 -9.97 4.13 -3.43
N LEU A 124 -8.66 3.87 -3.57
CA LEU A 124 -7.92 4.18 -4.80
C LEU A 124 -8.49 3.43 -6.02
N SER A 125 -8.88 2.17 -5.85
CA SER A 125 -9.49 1.36 -6.91
C SER A 125 -10.89 1.85 -7.31
N ASN A 126 -11.57 2.62 -6.44
CA ASN A 126 -12.86 3.24 -6.76
C ASN A 126 -12.71 4.53 -7.58
N PHE A 127 -11.51 5.12 -7.68
CA PHE A 127 -11.26 6.21 -8.62
C PHE A 127 -11.28 5.64 -10.04
N GLY A 128 -12.33 5.99 -10.79
CA GLY A 128 -12.58 5.45 -12.12
C GLY A 128 -11.40 5.63 -13.09
N GLN A 129 -10.68 6.75 -12.98
CA GLN A 129 -9.48 7.01 -13.77
C GLN A 129 -8.33 6.07 -13.41
N LEU A 130 -8.10 5.78 -12.12
CA LEU A 130 -7.04 4.84 -11.72
C LEU A 130 -7.39 3.40 -12.15
N ARG A 131 -8.66 3.01 -11.99
CA ARG A 131 -9.14 1.68 -12.36
C ARG A 131 -9.07 1.41 -13.86
N ARG A 132 -9.53 2.36 -14.68
CA ARG A 132 -9.59 2.21 -16.15
C ARG A 132 -8.29 2.59 -16.83
N ASN A 133 -7.61 3.60 -16.29
CA ASN A 133 -6.35 4.18 -16.75
C ASN A 133 -6.28 4.38 -18.27
N THR A 134 -6.70 5.56 -18.71
CA THR A 134 -6.62 5.99 -20.10
C THR A 134 -5.30 6.70 -20.43
N ASP A 135 -4.44 6.91 -19.43
CA ASP A 135 -3.18 7.63 -19.58
C ASP A 135 -2.12 6.82 -20.33
N ARG A 136 -1.32 7.50 -21.15
CA ARG A 136 -0.28 6.87 -21.98
C ARG A 136 1.15 6.97 -21.43
N LYS A 137 1.40 7.91 -20.51
CA LYS A 137 2.73 8.17 -19.94
C LYS A 137 2.71 7.92 -18.43
N ASN A 138 3.83 7.45 -17.88
CA ASN A 138 3.95 7.19 -16.44
C ASN A 138 3.75 8.44 -15.59
N ILE A 139 4.28 9.57 -16.03
CA ILE A 139 4.13 10.86 -15.33
C ILE A 139 2.65 11.25 -15.13
N HIS A 140 1.78 10.99 -16.11
CA HIS A 140 0.36 11.30 -15.97
C HIS A 140 -0.31 10.36 -14.96
N ARG A 141 0.07 9.08 -14.93
CA ARG A 141 -0.47 8.12 -13.94
C ARG A 141 -0.03 8.44 -12.53
N LEU A 142 1.23 8.83 -12.36
CA LEU A 142 1.74 9.33 -11.08
C LEU A 142 0.99 10.59 -10.65
N ALA A 143 0.75 11.54 -11.56
CA ALA A 143 -0.03 12.73 -11.26
C ALA A 143 -1.47 12.41 -10.86
N GLN A 144 -2.14 11.46 -11.54
CA GLN A 144 -3.49 11.02 -11.19
C GLN A 144 -3.52 10.31 -9.82
N LEU A 145 -2.52 9.47 -9.54
CA LEU A 145 -2.41 8.79 -8.26
C LEU A 145 -2.16 9.80 -7.13
N ALA A 146 -1.24 10.75 -7.33
CA ALA A 146 -0.99 11.84 -6.39
C ALA A 146 -2.25 12.68 -6.15
N LEU A 147 -3.01 13.01 -7.20
CA LEU A 147 -4.29 13.72 -7.06
C LEU A 147 -5.30 12.94 -6.20
N ALA A 148 -5.44 11.63 -6.44
CA ALA A 148 -6.32 10.78 -5.63
C ALA A 148 -5.87 10.73 -4.16
N VAL A 149 -4.56 10.64 -3.90
CA VAL A 149 -3.98 10.73 -2.55
C VAL A 149 -4.29 12.09 -1.91
N THR A 150 -4.13 13.20 -2.63
CA THR A 150 -4.45 14.55 -2.12
C THR A 150 -5.92 14.69 -1.73
N VAL A 151 -6.85 14.16 -2.54
CA VAL A 151 -8.29 14.15 -2.20
C VAL A 151 -8.55 13.33 -0.94
N LEU A 152 -7.92 12.16 -0.82
CA LEU A 152 -8.04 11.30 0.37
C LEU A 152 -7.49 12.00 1.62
N LEU A 153 -6.32 12.63 1.54
CA LEU A 153 -5.73 13.41 2.63
C LEU A 153 -6.64 14.55 3.05
N THR A 154 -7.19 15.28 2.09
CA THR A 154 -8.12 16.40 2.34
C THR A 154 -9.34 15.92 3.12
N ALA A 155 -9.96 14.80 2.70
CA ALA A 155 -11.09 14.22 3.41
C ALA A 155 -10.72 13.82 4.85
N LYS A 156 -9.56 13.17 5.04
CA LYS A 156 -9.07 12.80 6.38
C LYS A 156 -8.80 14.00 7.28
N LEU A 157 -8.25 15.09 6.73
CA LEU A 157 -8.00 16.33 7.47
C LEU A 157 -9.32 17.00 7.87
N ILE A 158 -10.32 17.01 6.98
CA ILE A 158 -11.67 17.49 7.29
C ILE A 158 -12.30 16.65 8.41
N ASP A 159 -12.21 15.33 8.34
CA ASP A 159 -12.73 14.42 9.37
C ASP A 159 -12.02 14.65 10.72
N HIS A 160 -10.69 14.79 10.69
CA HIS A 160 -9.89 15.09 11.87
C HIS A 160 -10.31 16.43 12.49
N ARG A 161 -10.42 17.48 11.67
CA ARG A 161 -10.91 18.79 12.11
C ARG A 161 -12.30 18.68 12.72
N ASN A 162 -13.26 18.04 12.05
CA ASN A 162 -14.63 17.91 12.54
C ASN A 162 -14.70 17.18 13.89
N ARG A 163 -13.81 16.20 14.09
CA ARG A 163 -13.73 15.44 15.34
C ARG A 163 -13.17 16.25 16.50
N TRP A 164 -12.16 17.08 16.26
CA TRP A 164 -11.42 17.80 17.33
C TRP A 164 -11.73 19.30 17.42
N SER A 165 -12.45 19.85 16.45
CA SER A 165 -12.85 21.26 16.37
C SER A 165 -14.26 21.41 15.79
N PRO A 166 -15.29 20.80 16.41
CA PRO A 166 -16.64 20.75 15.86
C PRO A 166 -17.34 22.12 15.79
N SER A 167 -16.86 23.11 16.54
CA SER A 167 -17.44 24.46 16.59
C SER A 167 -16.91 25.43 15.53
N VAL A 168 -15.91 25.03 14.72
CA VAL A 168 -15.33 25.89 13.68
C VAL A 168 -16.24 25.88 12.45
N PRO A 169 -16.65 27.04 11.89
CA PRO A 169 -17.50 27.09 10.71
C PRO A 169 -16.84 26.37 9.51
N PRO A 170 -17.63 25.81 8.59
CA PRO A 170 -17.11 25.08 7.44
C PRO A 170 -16.22 26.00 6.58
N ILE A 171 -15.13 25.43 6.07
CA ILE A 171 -14.26 26.09 5.08
C ILE A 171 -15.12 26.38 3.86
N ARG A 172 -15.25 27.67 3.51
CA ARG A 172 -15.94 28.16 2.32
C ARG A 172 -15.02 28.09 1.10
#